data_AF-A0A6B3ICZ9-F1
#
_entry.id   AF-A0A6B3ICZ9-F1
#
_cell.length_a   1.000
_cell.length_b   1.000
_cell.length_c   1.000
_cell.angle_alpha   90.00
_cell.angle_beta   90.00
_cell.angle_gamma   90.00
#
_symmetry.space_group_name_H-M   'P 1'
#
loop_
_entity.id
_entity.type
_entity.pdbx_description
1 polymer ?
#
loop_
_entity_poly.entity_id
_entity_poly.type
_entity_poly.pdbx_seq_one_letter_code
_entity_poly.pdbx_strand_id
1 'polypeptide(L)'
;MTGLRLGPLLRYVDWESGSTATVWAEASRPCTVEVRCADGASGASPTFAVAGHHYALVVVEGLTPGTTTAYEVLIGDRRVWPPEDTLLP
;
A
#
# COMPACT_ATOMS: atom_id res chain seq x y z
N MET A 1 -12.64 -12.57 7.38
CA MET A 1 -11.68 -11.52 7.78
C MET A 1 -11.35 -10.64 6.57
N THR A 2 -11.04 -9.33 6.69
CA THR A 2 -10.58 -8.56 5.50
C THR A 2 -9.18 -9.01 5.18
N GLY A 3 -8.95 -9.57 3.99
CA GLY A 3 -7.61 -9.85 3.50
C GLY A 3 -7.30 -9.03 2.26
N LEU A 4 -6.01 -8.95 1.95
CA LEU A 4 -5.52 -8.55 0.64
C LEU A 4 -5.90 -9.64 -0.37
N ARG A 5 -6.56 -9.26 -1.46
CA ARG A 5 -6.94 -10.14 -2.57
C ARG A 5 -5.94 -10.07 -3.71
N LEU A 6 -5.49 -8.86 -4.04
CA LEU A 6 -4.55 -8.61 -5.12
C LEU A 6 -3.65 -7.42 -4.78
N GLY A 7 -2.41 -7.46 -5.26
CA GLY A 7 -1.36 -6.49 -4.94
C GLY A 7 -0.55 -6.91 -3.71
N PRO A 8 0.17 -5.95 -3.09
CA PRO A 8 0.23 -4.54 -3.46
C PRO A 8 1.02 -4.30 -4.75
N LEU A 9 0.59 -3.34 -5.56
CA LEU A 9 1.27 -2.96 -6.80
C LEU A 9 1.67 -1.48 -6.73
N LEU A 10 2.97 -1.19 -6.86
CA LEU A 10 3.44 0.17 -7.12
C LEU A 10 2.93 0.62 -8.49
N ARG A 11 2.05 1.61 -8.50
CA ARG A 11 1.34 2.05 -9.71
C ARG A 11 1.99 3.26 -10.37
N TYR A 12 2.52 4.17 -9.56
CA TYR A 12 3.12 5.43 -9.99
C TYR A 12 4.13 5.91 -8.94
N VAL A 13 5.22 6.52 -9.39
CA VAL A 13 6.14 7.30 -8.56
C VAL A 13 6.20 8.68 -9.19
N ASP A 14 6.07 9.72 -8.38
CA ASP A 14 6.22 11.08 -8.86
C ASP A 14 7.63 11.30 -9.41
N TRP A 15 7.73 11.66 -10.68
CA TRP A 15 9.02 11.79 -11.38
C TRP A 15 9.67 13.16 -11.17
N GLU A 16 8.91 14.16 -10.75
CA GLU A 16 9.42 15.51 -10.51
C GLU A 16 10.18 15.58 -9.18
N SER A 17 9.54 15.13 -8.09
CA SER A 17 10.14 15.16 -6.75
C SER A 17 10.72 13.83 -6.29
N GLY A 18 10.16 12.70 -6.75
CA GLY A 18 10.48 11.37 -6.20
C GLY A 18 10.01 11.16 -4.76
N SER A 19 9.23 12.09 -4.20
CA SER A 19 8.83 12.08 -2.78
C SER A 19 7.46 11.45 -2.50
N THR A 20 6.75 11.09 -3.56
CA THR A 20 5.40 10.53 -3.49
C THR A 20 5.26 9.33 -4.42
N ALA A 21 4.53 8.31 -3.98
CA ALA A 21 4.20 7.15 -4.80
C ALA A 21 2.75 6.70 -4.58
N THR A 22 2.14 6.06 -5.58
CA THR A 22 0.81 5.47 -5.45
C THR A 22 0.91 3.96 -5.46
N VAL A 23 0.40 3.32 -4.41
CA VAL A 23 0.23 1.87 -4.31
C VAL A 23 -1.24 1.51 -4.53
N TRP A 24 -1.47 0.49 -5.33
CA TRP A 24 -2.80 -0.06 -5.58
C TRP A 24 -2.95 -1.43 -4.92
N ALA A 25 -4.13 -1.69 -4.35
CA ALA A 25 -4.48 -2.96 -3.73
C ALA A 25 -5.97 -3.26 -3.88
N GLU A 26 -6.32 -4.55 -3.92
CA GLU A 26 -7.69 -5.03 -3.77
C GLU A 26 -7.86 -5.71 -2.41
N ALA A 27 -8.89 -5.31 -1.67
CA ALA A 27 -9.28 -5.90 -0.40
C ALA A 27 -10.54 -6.76 -0.54
N SER A 28 -10.68 -7.75 0.35
CA SER A 28 -11.80 -8.70 0.29
C SER A 28 -13.16 -8.14 0.73
N ARG A 29 -13.20 -6.94 1.33
CA ARG A 29 -14.38 -6.22 1.83
C ARG A 29 -14.03 -4.73 2.04
N PRO A 30 -15.01 -3.82 2.24
CA PRO A 30 -14.70 -2.42 2.51
C PRO A 30 -13.78 -2.26 3.73
N CYS A 31 -12.73 -1.46 3.59
CA CYS A 31 -11.77 -1.16 4.66
C CYS A 31 -10.94 0.08 4.34
N THR A 32 -10.07 0.47 5.27
CA THR A 32 -8.93 1.37 5.00
C THR A 32 -7.68 0.53 4.79
N VAL A 33 -6.93 0.85 3.74
CA VAL A 33 -5.60 0.27 3.47
C VAL A 33 -4.56 1.31 3.83
N GLU A 34 -3.54 0.91 4.58
CA GLU A 34 -2.42 1.75 4.97
C GLU A 34 -1.12 1.16 4.42
N VAL A 35 -0.22 2.03 3.95
CA VAL A 35 1.15 1.69 3.55
C VAL A 35 2.10 2.44 4.47
N ARG A 36 3.08 1.72 5.02
CA ARG A 36 4.14 2.29 5.86
C ARG A 36 5.49 1.88 5.30
N CYS A 37 6.38 2.84 5.11
CA CYS A 37 7.73 2.61 4.63
C CYS A 37 8.75 2.70 5.78
N ALA A 38 9.87 1.99 5.65
CA ALA A 38 10.91 1.93 6.66
C ALA A 38 11.61 3.29 6.91
N ASP A 39 11.56 4.19 5.94
CA ASP A 39 12.06 5.57 6.02
C ASP A 39 11.04 6.56 6.64
N GLY A 40 9.89 6.06 7.11
CA GLY A 40 8.86 6.86 7.78
C GLY A 40 7.80 7.43 6.84
N ALA A 41 7.97 7.30 5.52
CA ALA A 41 6.94 7.63 4.55
C ALA A 41 5.70 6.75 4.76
N SER A 42 4.52 7.31 4.53
CA SER A 42 3.27 6.56 4.72
C SER A 42 2.10 7.14 3.94
N GLY A 43 1.03 6.38 3.87
CA GLY A 43 -0.23 6.79 3.28
C GLY A 43 -1.37 5.88 3.70
N ALA A 44 -2.60 6.39 3.72
CA ALA A 44 -3.78 5.58 3.96
C ALA A 44 -4.94 6.02 3.06
N SER A 45 -5.78 5.06 2.64
CA SER A 45 -6.92 5.34 1.78
C SER A 45 -8.07 4.36 2.05
N PRO A 46 -9.33 4.83 2.14
CA PRO A 46 -10.48 3.94 2.17
C PRO A 46 -10.66 3.26 0.81
N THR A 47 -11.15 2.02 0.82
CA THR A 47 -11.48 1.33 -0.42
C THR A 47 -12.71 1.93 -1.10
N PHE A 48 -12.69 2.04 -2.42
CA PHE A 48 -13.85 2.31 -3.26
C PHE A 48 -14.32 1.03 -3.96
N ALA A 49 -15.61 0.98 -4.35
CA ALA A 49 -16.20 -0.21 -4.94
C ALA A 49 -16.37 -0.08 -6.46
N VAL A 50 -15.92 -1.08 -7.21
CA VAL A 50 -16.19 -1.22 -8.65
C VAL A 50 -16.63 -2.64 -8.92
N ALA A 51 -17.82 -2.83 -9.50
CA ALA A 51 -18.37 -4.15 -9.83
C ALA A 51 -18.35 -5.17 -8.66
N GLY A 52 -18.53 -4.69 -7.42
CA GLY A 52 -18.51 -5.54 -6.21
C GLY A 52 -17.12 -5.85 -5.64
N HIS A 53 -16.05 -5.33 -6.25
CA HIS A 53 -14.68 -5.41 -5.74
C HIS A 53 -14.30 -4.15 -4.98
N HIS A 54 -13.39 -4.26 -4.01
CA HIS A 54 -12.99 -3.15 -3.14
C HIS A 54 -11.51 -2.80 -3.38
N TYR A 55 -11.27 -1.66 -4.01
CA TYR A 55 -9.93 -1.22 -4.39
C TYR A 55 -9.48 -0.03 -3.55
N ALA A 56 -8.20 0.04 -3.22
CA ALA A 56 -7.58 1.21 -2.62
C ALA A 56 -6.47 1.74 -3.54
N LEU A 57 -6.41 3.07 -3.66
CA LEU A 57 -5.28 3.80 -4.21
C LEU A 57 -4.68 4.61 -3.06
N VAL A 58 -3.56 4.14 -2.53
CA VAL A 58 -2.87 4.75 -1.41
C VAL A 58 -1.76 5.61 -1.94
N VAL A 59 -1.86 6.92 -1.71
CA VAL A 59 -0.77 7.86 -1.97
C VAL A 59 0.13 7.87 -0.75
N VAL A 60 1.37 7.43 -0.92
CA VAL A 60 2.44 7.43 0.07
C VAL A 60 3.24 8.71 -0.10
N GLU A 61 3.35 9.49 0.96
CA GLU A 61 4.06 10.78 0.97
C GLU A 61 5.28 10.73 1.88
N GLY A 62 6.28 11.57 1.59
CA GLY A 62 7.48 11.72 2.41
C GLY A 62 8.59 10.71 2.11
N LEU A 63 8.55 10.06 0.93
CA LEU A 63 9.61 9.14 0.50
C LEU A 63 10.93 9.88 0.31
N THR A 64 12.03 9.22 0.66
CA THR A 64 13.37 9.74 0.37
C THR A 64 13.73 9.51 -1.10
N PRO A 65 13.90 10.56 -1.93
CA PRO A 65 14.14 10.38 -3.36
C PRO A 65 15.44 9.61 -3.67
N GLY A 66 15.41 8.80 -4.73
CA GLY A 66 16.59 8.05 -5.19
C GLY A 66 16.99 6.87 -4.30
N THR A 67 16.13 6.45 -3.38
CA THR A 67 16.37 5.31 -2.48
C THR A 67 15.47 4.12 -2.78
N THR A 68 15.83 2.97 -2.23
CA THR A 68 14.94 1.81 -2.12
C THR A 68 14.58 1.65 -0.65
N THR A 69 13.28 1.69 -0.34
CA THR A 69 12.75 1.57 1.03
C THR A 69 11.82 0.36 1.11
N ALA A 70 11.99 -0.46 2.15
CA ALA A 70 11.05 -1.55 2.43
C ALA A 70 9.71 -0.96 2.88
N TYR A 71 8.61 -1.66 2.63
CA TYR A 71 7.28 -1.20 3.04
C TYR A 71 6.38 -2.35 3.47
N GLU A 72 5.43 -2.01 4.32
CA GLU A 72 4.37 -2.87 4.79
C GLU A 72 3.02 -2.35 4.34
N VAL A 73 2.06 -3.26 4.14
CA VAL A 73 0.66 -2.90 3.90
C VAL A 73 -0.18 -3.46 5.02
N LEU A 74 -1.04 -2.61 5.58
CA LEU A 74 -1.93 -2.94 6.69
C LEU A 74 -3.40 -2.75 6.28
N ILE A 75 -4.25 -3.61 6.85
CA ILE A 75 -5.70 -3.44 6.82
C ILE A 75 -6.20 -3.50 8.27
N GLY A 76 -6.63 -2.36 8.79
CA GLY A 76 -6.75 -2.16 10.24
C GLY A 76 -5.39 -2.33 10.90
N ASP A 77 -5.33 -2.99 12.05
CA ASP A 77 -4.08 -3.21 12.79
C ASP A 77 -3.25 -4.39 12.26
N ARG A 78 -3.72 -5.06 11.20
CA ARG A 78 -3.09 -6.27 10.69
C ARG A 78 -2.26 -5.98 9.46
N ARG A 79 -0.97 -6.32 9.54
CA ARG A 79 -0.08 -6.39 8.38
C ARG A 79 -0.51 -7.54 7.46
N VAL A 80 -0.75 -7.21 6.19
CA VAL A 80 -1.16 -8.15 5.13
C VAL A 80 -0.11 -8.29 4.02
N TRP A 81 0.89 -7.41 4.01
CA TRP A 81 2.08 -7.51 3.17
C TRP A 81 3.31 -6.99 3.94
N PRO A 82 4.49 -7.63 3.79
CA PRO A 82 4.67 -8.93 3.14
C PRO A 82 3.96 -10.07 3.91
N PRO A 83 3.59 -11.18 3.26
CA PRO A 83 3.02 -12.34 3.94
C PRO A 83 3.97 -12.89 5.01
N GLU A 84 3.43 -13.41 6.12
CA GLU A 84 4.21 -13.82 7.30
C GLU A 84 5.31 -14.86 6.98
N ASP A 85 5.11 -15.72 5.97
CA ASP A 85 6.07 -16.76 5.54
C ASP A 85 7.01 -16.32 4.40
N THR A 86 7.05 -15.02 4.07
CA THR A 86 7.86 -14.52 2.96
C THR A 86 9.28 -14.20 3.38
N LEU A 87 10.26 -14.86 2.74
CA LEU A 87 11.69 -14.55 2.84
C LEU A 87 12.15 -13.46 1.87
N LEU A 88 11.23 -12.84 1.12
CA LEU A 88 11.56 -11.68 0.30
C LEU A 88 11.93 -10.51 1.23
N PRO A 89 12.99 -9.74 0.89
CA PRO A 89 13.42 -8.58 1.68
C PRO A 89 12.36 -7.48 1.74
#